data_AF-A0A6G8C4U6-F1
#
_entry.id   AF-A0A6G8C4U6-F1
#
_cell.length_a   1.000
_cell.length_b   1.000
_cell.length_c   1.000
_cell.angle_alpha   90.00
_cell.angle_beta   90.00
_cell.angle_gamma   90.00
#
_symmetry.space_group_name_H-M   'P 1'
#
loop_
_entity.id
_entity.type
_entity.pdbx_description
1 polymer ?
#
loop_
_entity_poly.entity_id
_entity_poly.type
_entity_poly.pdbx_seq_one_letter_code
_entity_poly.pdbx_strand_id
1 'polypeptide(L)'
;MKRLLGFIATVATALALTGCGYNQFQQLDEQSKAAWSEVLNQYQRRADLVPNIVASVKGEANFEQETLTKVIEARSKATSIQATPDLVNNPEAFNKFQQAQGELSSALSRLMVVSERYPDLKANQAFRDLRVTLEGTENRITVARNRYIQTVQDYNVLARSFPNNLTAMVMGYKPKPNFSVQNEAEISKPPTVDFSAPAASKP
;
A
#
# COMPACT_ATOMS: atom_id res chain seq x y z
N MET A 1 26.25 9.25 -53.81
CA MET A 1 25.59 8.13 -53.10
C MET A 1 26.05 7.96 -51.65
N LYS A 2 27.34 7.74 -51.34
CA LYS A 2 27.82 7.53 -49.95
C LYS A 2 27.48 8.66 -48.96
N ARG A 3 27.58 9.93 -49.38
CA ARG A 3 27.22 11.10 -48.55
C ARG A 3 25.71 11.23 -48.28
N LEU A 4 24.88 10.85 -49.25
CA LEU A 4 23.41 10.84 -49.13
C LEU A 4 22.94 9.71 -48.20
N LEU A 5 23.53 8.51 -48.34
CA LEU A 5 23.31 7.37 -47.44
C LEU A 5 23.72 7.69 -46.00
N GLY A 6 24.85 8.37 -45.80
CA GLY A 6 25.27 8.84 -44.48
C GLY A 6 24.26 9.80 -43.86
N PHE A 7 23.80 10.80 -44.62
CA PHE A 7 22.81 11.77 -44.13
C PHE A 7 21.47 11.13 -43.77
N ILE A 8 20.98 10.20 -44.61
CA ILE A 8 19.75 9.43 -44.34
C ILE A 8 19.90 8.58 -43.06
N ALA A 9 21.04 7.94 -42.85
CA ALA A 9 21.30 7.18 -41.63
C ALA A 9 21.31 8.07 -40.38
N THR A 10 21.92 9.27 -40.44
CA THR A 10 21.94 10.21 -39.31
C THR A 10 20.54 10.73 -38.98
N VAL A 11 19.74 11.08 -40.00
CA VAL A 11 18.36 11.55 -39.81
C VAL A 11 17.46 10.42 -39.30
N ALA A 12 17.62 9.19 -39.81
CA ALA A 12 16.90 8.03 -39.30
C ALA A 12 17.26 7.71 -37.84
N THR A 13 18.53 7.87 -37.46
CA THR A 13 18.97 7.68 -36.08
C THR A 13 18.45 8.78 -35.16
N ALA A 14 18.46 10.04 -35.62
CA ALA A 14 17.90 11.17 -34.88
C ALA A 14 16.38 11.05 -34.67
N LEU A 15 15.65 10.58 -35.69
CA LEU A 15 14.21 10.31 -35.59
C LEU A 15 13.90 9.05 -34.77
N ALA A 16 14.79 8.04 -34.77
CA ALA A 16 14.66 6.87 -33.90
C ALA A 16 14.84 7.24 -32.42
N LEU A 17 15.72 8.20 -32.11
CA LEU A 17 15.98 8.67 -30.74
C LEU A 17 14.78 9.40 -30.11
N THR A 18 13.92 10.06 -30.90
CA THR A 18 12.73 10.76 -30.38
C THR A 18 11.54 9.83 -30.10
N GLY A 19 11.52 8.62 -30.67
CA GLY A 19 10.45 7.63 -30.51
C GLY A 19 10.68 6.58 -29.41
N CYS A 20 11.80 6.64 -28.69
CA CYS A 20 12.23 5.63 -27.71
C CYS A 20 11.59 5.76 -26.31
N GLY A 21 10.59 6.64 -26.13
CA GLY A 21 9.80 6.72 -24.90
C GLY A 21 10.53 7.28 -23.67
N TYR A 22 11.77 7.81 -23.78
CA TYR A 22 12.52 8.33 -22.63
C TYR A 22 11.75 9.36 -21.80
N ASN A 23 11.18 10.38 -22.45
CA ASN A 23 10.39 11.40 -21.76
C ASN A 23 9.11 10.81 -21.14
N GLN A 24 8.54 9.78 -21.76
CA GLN A 24 7.38 9.08 -21.22
C GLN A 24 7.74 8.29 -19.96
N PHE A 25 8.92 7.66 -19.91
CA PHE A 25 9.44 7.04 -18.68
C PHE A 25 9.60 8.08 -17.56
N GLN A 26 10.19 9.23 -17.85
CA GLN A 26 10.36 10.31 -16.86
C GLN A 26 9.00 10.79 -16.33
N GLN A 27 8.04 11.00 -17.24
CA GLN A 27 6.69 11.42 -16.87
C GLN A 27 5.97 10.38 -16.00
N LEU A 28 6.03 9.09 -16.36
CA LEU A 28 5.37 8.02 -15.60
C LEU A 28 6.08 7.71 -14.29
N ASP A 29 7.41 7.91 -14.21
CA ASP A 29 8.18 7.79 -12.97
C ASP A 29 7.75 8.84 -11.94
N GLU A 30 7.66 10.10 -12.36
CA GLU A 30 7.18 11.19 -11.51
C GLU A 30 5.71 11.03 -11.10
N GLN A 31 4.85 10.54 -12.01
CA GLN A 31 3.47 10.17 -11.64
C GLN A 31 3.41 9.05 -10.60
N SER A 32 4.28 8.04 -10.72
CA SER A 32 4.36 6.93 -9.77
C SER A 32 4.83 7.42 -8.39
N LYS A 33 5.85 8.29 -8.35
CA LYS A 33 6.33 8.93 -7.11
C LYS A 33 5.27 9.81 -6.47
N ALA A 34 4.54 10.61 -7.25
CA ALA A 34 3.47 11.45 -6.74
C ALA A 34 2.33 10.62 -6.14
N ALA A 35 1.90 9.55 -6.83
CA ALA A 35 0.90 8.63 -6.31
C ALA A 35 1.38 7.90 -5.05
N TRP A 36 2.67 7.55 -4.98
CA TRP A 36 3.26 6.97 -3.78
C TRP A 36 3.27 7.93 -2.59
N SER A 37 3.64 9.19 -2.79
CA SER A 37 3.57 10.21 -1.74
C SER A 37 2.16 10.36 -1.18
N GLU A 38 1.13 10.28 -2.03
CA GLU A 38 -0.26 10.28 -1.57
C GLU A 38 -0.58 9.07 -0.68
N VAL A 39 -0.12 7.88 -1.06
CA VAL A 39 -0.25 6.67 -0.23
C VAL A 39 0.41 6.88 1.14
N LEU A 40 1.61 7.44 1.19
CA LEU A 40 2.33 7.72 2.43
C LEU A 40 1.57 8.69 3.33
N ASN A 41 0.98 9.75 2.76
CA ASN A 41 0.19 10.71 3.52
C ASN A 41 -0.99 10.02 4.24
N GLN A 42 -1.68 9.10 3.55
CA GLN A 42 -2.82 8.40 4.15
C GLN A 42 -2.38 7.39 5.23
N TYR A 43 -1.26 6.69 5.03
CA TYR A 43 -0.69 5.81 6.05
C TYR A 43 -0.19 6.58 7.27
N GLN A 44 0.44 7.74 7.07
CA GLN A 44 0.86 8.64 8.15
C GLN A 44 -0.34 9.10 8.97
N ARG A 45 -1.39 9.59 8.29
CA ARG A 45 -2.65 9.97 8.95
C ARG A 45 -3.21 8.85 9.83
N ARG A 46 -3.21 7.62 9.33
CA ARG A 46 -3.67 6.46 10.12
C ARG A 46 -2.82 6.26 11.37
N ALA A 47 -1.50 6.30 11.24
CA ALA A 47 -0.59 6.15 12.38
C ALA A 47 -0.75 7.28 13.41
N ASP A 48 -1.11 8.49 12.98
CA ASP A 48 -1.35 9.65 13.84
C ASP A 48 -2.68 9.60 14.60
N LEU A 49 -3.66 8.83 14.12
CA LEU A 49 -4.91 8.59 14.85
C LEU A 49 -4.73 7.60 16.02
N VAL A 50 -3.75 6.69 15.93
CA VAL A 50 -3.58 5.60 16.91
C VAL A 50 -3.41 6.09 18.35
N PRO A 51 -2.58 7.10 18.67
CA PRO A 51 -2.45 7.57 20.05
C PRO A 51 -3.78 8.05 20.65
N ASN A 52 -4.60 8.75 19.85
CA ASN A 52 -5.91 9.22 20.29
C ASN A 52 -6.88 8.06 20.52
N ILE A 53 -6.88 7.06 19.61
CA ILE A 53 -7.67 5.84 19.78
C ILE A 53 -7.27 5.11 21.06
N VAL A 54 -5.97 4.92 21.28
CA VAL A 54 -5.44 4.25 22.48
C VAL A 54 -5.81 5.03 23.74
N ALA A 55 -5.74 6.36 23.73
CA ALA A 55 -6.12 7.19 24.86
C ALA A 55 -7.62 7.07 25.19
N SER A 56 -8.50 7.09 24.18
CA SER A 56 -9.94 6.90 24.39
C SER A 56 -10.28 5.53 24.98
N VAL A 57 -9.58 4.48 24.52
CA VAL A 57 -9.81 3.11 25.01
C VAL A 57 -9.20 2.88 26.39
N LYS A 58 -8.05 3.49 26.72
CA LYS A 58 -7.43 3.41 28.05
C LYS A 58 -8.29 4.00 29.17
N GLY A 59 -9.24 4.88 28.84
CA GLY A 59 -10.21 5.40 29.81
C GLY A 59 -11.20 4.33 30.33
N GLU A 60 -11.29 3.19 29.64
CA GLU A 60 -12.12 2.06 30.04
C GLU A 60 -11.35 1.13 30.98
N ALA A 61 -11.77 1.09 32.25
CA ALA A 61 -11.01 0.45 33.34
C ALA A 61 -10.77 -1.06 33.11
N ASN A 62 -11.65 -1.74 32.37
CA ASN A 62 -11.61 -3.19 32.16
C ASN A 62 -11.25 -3.60 30.72
N PHE A 63 -10.65 -2.70 29.94
CA PHE A 63 -10.29 -3.01 28.56
C PHE A 63 -9.10 -3.98 28.45
N GLU A 64 -9.14 -4.86 27.45
CA GLU A 64 -8.10 -5.85 27.17
C GLU A 64 -6.73 -5.20 26.86
N GLN A 65 -5.81 -5.27 27.83
CA GLN A 65 -4.46 -4.69 27.69
C GLN A 65 -3.67 -5.31 26.55
N GLU A 66 -3.81 -6.63 26.32
CA GLU A 66 -3.14 -7.32 25.23
C GLU A 66 -3.51 -6.73 23.85
N THR A 67 -4.79 -6.40 23.66
CA THR A 67 -5.30 -5.79 22.42
C THR A 67 -4.70 -4.40 22.21
N LEU A 68 -4.59 -3.58 23.25
CA LEU A 68 -3.95 -2.26 23.17
C LEU A 68 -2.45 -2.37 22.89
N THR A 69 -1.73 -3.28 23.56
CA THR A 69 -0.31 -3.51 23.34
C THR A 69 -0.04 -3.89 21.88
N LYS A 70 -0.82 -4.82 21.32
CA LYS A 70 -0.70 -5.22 19.90
C LYS A 70 -0.89 -4.04 18.94
N VAL A 71 -1.79 -3.12 19.23
CA VAL A 71 -2.01 -1.91 18.40
C VAL A 71 -0.82 -0.96 18.50
N ILE A 72 -0.26 -0.76 19.70
CA ILE A 72 0.90 0.10 19.91
C ILE A 72 2.13 -0.47 19.21
N GLU A 73 2.38 -1.77 19.35
CA GLU A 73 3.48 -2.47 18.68
C GLU A 73 3.35 -2.42 17.16
N ALA A 74 2.15 -2.72 16.63
CA ALA A 74 1.92 -2.66 15.19
C ALA A 74 2.11 -1.25 14.63
N ARG A 75 1.69 -0.21 15.37
CA ARG A 75 1.96 1.18 15.00
C ARG A 75 3.45 1.46 14.99
N SER A 76 4.17 1.09 16.06
CA SER A 76 5.61 1.28 16.17
C SER A 76 6.35 0.68 14.98
N LYS A 77 6.02 -0.57 14.63
CA LYS A 77 6.58 -1.27 13.47
C LYS A 77 6.21 -0.61 12.13
N ALA A 78 4.97 -0.15 11.97
CA ALA A 78 4.56 0.56 10.76
C ALA A 78 5.30 1.90 10.58
N THR A 79 5.58 2.61 11.67
CA THR A 79 6.27 3.91 11.65
C THR A 79 7.80 3.82 11.66
N SER A 80 8.38 2.66 12.00
CA SER A 80 9.83 2.48 12.02
C SER A 80 10.42 2.28 10.61
N ILE A 81 9.60 1.92 9.63
CA ILE A 81 10.01 1.78 8.24
C ILE A 81 10.13 3.16 7.62
N GLN A 82 11.33 3.50 7.16
CA GLN A 82 11.58 4.77 6.52
C GLN A 82 10.98 4.77 5.11
N ALA A 83 9.76 5.30 5.01
CA ALA A 83 8.97 5.29 3.79
C ALA A 83 9.37 6.44 2.84
N THR A 84 10.58 6.36 2.30
CA THR A 84 11.07 7.37 1.34
C THR A 84 10.33 7.26 0.00
N PRO A 85 10.34 8.33 -0.82
CA PRO A 85 9.84 8.27 -2.19
C PRO A 85 10.50 7.16 -3.03
N ASP A 86 11.75 6.80 -2.72
CA ASP A 86 12.51 5.77 -3.43
C ASP A 86 12.27 4.35 -2.93
N LEU A 87 11.54 4.16 -1.82
CA LEU A 87 11.24 2.83 -1.29
C LEU A 87 10.56 1.95 -2.33
N VAL A 88 9.72 2.53 -3.20
CA VAL A 88 9.06 1.84 -4.31
C VAL A 88 10.02 1.33 -5.39
N ASN A 89 11.29 1.73 -5.39
CA ASN A 89 12.28 1.16 -6.31
C ASN A 89 12.96 -0.09 -5.73
N ASN A 90 12.68 -0.43 -4.47
CA ASN A 90 13.21 -1.61 -3.79
C ASN A 90 12.06 -2.58 -3.41
N PRO A 91 11.88 -3.70 -4.14
CA PRO A 91 10.82 -4.66 -3.88
C PRO A 91 10.82 -5.24 -2.46
N GLU A 92 11.99 -5.46 -1.86
CA GLU A 92 12.10 -6.01 -0.51
C GLU A 92 11.62 -4.98 0.53
N ALA A 93 12.07 -3.73 0.41
CA ALA A 93 11.62 -2.65 1.29
C ALA A 93 10.12 -2.38 1.13
N PHE A 94 9.62 -2.42 -0.11
CA PHE A 94 8.20 -2.30 -0.43
C PHE A 94 7.36 -3.41 0.21
N ASN A 95 7.83 -4.66 0.17
CA ASN A 95 7.14 -5.77 0.84
C ASN A 95 7.14 -5.63 2.36
N LYS A 96 8.27 -5.24 2.98
CA LYS A 96 8.35 -4.99 4.42
C LYS A 96 7.38 -3.87 4.85
N PHE A 97 7.32 -2.79 4.07
CA PHE A 97 6.37 -1.71 4.29
C PHE A 97 4.92 -2.21 4.24
N GLN A 98 4.55 -2.94 3.19
CA GLN A 98 3.20 -3.50 3.05
C GLN A 98 2.81 -4.41 4.21
N GLN A 99 3.72 -5.28 4.66
CA GLN A 99 3.48 -6.19 5.79
C GLN A 99 3.21 -5.42 7.08
N ALA A 100 4.07 -4.46 7.43
CA ALA A 100 3.88 -3.65 8.64
C ALA A 100 2.57 -2.84 8.60
N GLN A 101 2.22 -2.27 7.43
CA GLN A 101 0.94 -1.59 7.27
C GLN A 101 -0.26 -2.55 7.35
N GLY A 102 -0.12 -3.79 6.88
CA GLY A 102 -1.15 -4.83 7.02
C GLY A 102 -1.36 -5.24 8.48
N GLU A 103 -0.27 -5.42 9.24
CA GLU A 103 -0.33 -5.74 10.67
C GLU A 103 -1.04 -4.65 11.48
N LEU A 104 -0.76 -3.38 11.19
CA LEU A 104 -1.47 -2.25 11.81
C LEU A 104 -2.97 -2.26 11.49
N SER A 105 -3.34 -2.46 10.21
CA SER A 105 -4.75 -2.57 9.81
C SER A 105 -5.47 -3.69 10.55
N SER A 106 -4.82 -4.86 10.64
CA SER A 106 -5.34 -6.04 11.32
C SER A 106 -5.50 -5.83 12.83
N ALA A 107 -4.53 -5.18 13.47
CA ALA A 107 -4.60 -4.84 14.89
C ALA A 107 -5.73 -3.85 15.19
N LEU A 108 -5.89 -2.81 14.34
CA LEU A 108 -6.98 -1.85 14.46
C LEU A 108 -8.35 -2.49 14.23
N SER A 109 -8.47 -3.39 13.25
CA SER A 109 -9.72 -4.13 13.01
C SER A 109 -10.12 -4.97 14.23
N ARG A 110 -9.16 -5.71 14.82
CA ARG A 110 -9.40 -6.45 16.08
C ARG A 110 -9.82 -5.53 17.22
N LEU A 111 -9.16 -4.39 17.39
CA LEU A 111 -9.53 -3.39 18.39
C LEU A 111 -11.00 -2.94 18.21
N MET A 112 -11.43 -2.69 16.97
CA MET A 112 -12.80 -2.28 16.70
C MET A 112 -13.81 -3.38 17.03
N VAL A 113 -13.51 -4.64 16.70
CA VAL A 113 -14.38 -5.78 17.05
C VAL A 113 -14.47 -5.96 18.57
N VAL A 114 -13.35 -5.89 19.28
CA VAL A 114 -13.33 -6.01 20.74
C VAL A 114 -14.09 -4.85 21.39
N SER A 115 -13.94 -3.63 20.87
CA SER A 115 -14.61 -2.43 21.41
C SER A 115 -16.13 -2.50 21.37
N GLU A 116 -16.73 -3.28 20.46
CA GLU A 116 -18.19 -3.47 20.42
C GLU A 116 -18.75 -4.20 21.65
N ARG A 117 -17.90 -4.91 22.41
CA ARG A 117 -18.28 -5.60 23.66
C ARG A 117 -18.35 -4.66 24.86
N TYR A 118 -17.94 -3.40 24.70
CA TYR A 118 -17.85 -2.41 25.78
C TYR A 118 -18.88 -1.28 25.53
N PRO A 119 -20.06 -1.31 26.17
CA PRO A 119 -21.14 -0.35 25.93
C PRO A 119 -20.72 1.11 26.16
N ASP A 120 -19.90 1.37 27.18
CA ASP A 120 -19.45 2.73 27.52
C ASP A 120 -18.52 3.30 26.45
N LEU A 121 -17.59 2.52 25.91
CA LEU A 121 -16.77 2.91 24.75
C LEU A 121 -17.63 3.11 23.50
N LYS A 122 -18.62 2.24 23.27
CA LYS A 122 -19.56 2.39 22.15
C LYS A 122 -20.40 3.67 22.28
N ALA A 123 -20.76 4.04 23.50
CA ALA A 123 -21.49 5.25 23.84
C ALA A 123 -20.61 6.52 23.85
N ASN A 124 -19.28 6.37 23.90
CA ASN A 124 -18.34 7.49 23.88
C ASN A 124 -18.29 8.19 22.50
N GLN A 125 -18.64 9.48 22.47
CA GLN A 125 -18.66 10.27 21.24
C GLN A 125 -17.28 10.40 20.59
N ALA A 126 -16.23 10.69 21.38
CA ALA A 126 -14.88 10.85 20.86
C ALA A 126 -14.36 9.57 20.22
N PHE A 127 -14.66 8.41 20.83
CA PHE A 127 -14.29 7.11 20.25
C PHE A 127 -15.04 6.84 18.93
N ARG A 128 -16.35 7.14 18.86
CA ARG A 128 -17.12 7.03 17.61
C ARG A 128 -16.55 7.91 16.50
N ASP A 129 -16.19 9.15 16.80
CA ASP A 129 -15.62 10.08 15.81
C ASP A 129 -14.26 9.59 15.29
N LEU A 130 -13.44 9.01 16.16
CA LEU A 130 -12.17 8.38 15.78
C LEU A 130 -12.39 7.15 14.89
N ARG A 131 -13.43 6.34 15.15
CA ARG A 131 -13.79 5.20 14.29
C ARG A 131 -14.16 5.65 12.88
N VAL A 132 -15.02 6.65 12.77
CA VAL A 132 -15.43 7.22 11.48
C VAL A 132 -14.22 7.81 10.75
N THR A 133 -13.34 8.50 11.47
CA THR A 133 -12.12 9.08 10.89
C THR A 133 -11.16 7.99 10.41
N LEU A 134 -11.01 6.91 11.17
CA LEU A 134 -10.18 5.76 10.80
C LEU A 134 -10.74 5.06 9.56
N GLU A 135 -12.04 4.75 9.53
CA GLU A 135 -12.71 4.16 8.36
C GLU A 135 -12.53 5.03 7.12
N GLY A 136 -12.77 6.34 7.25
CA GLY A 136 -12.53 7.32 6.19
C GLY A 136 -11.06 7.40 5.77
N THR A 137 -10.12 7.03 6.63
CA THR A 137 -8.69 6.94 6.29
C THR A 137 -8.38 5.64 5.55
N GLU A 138 -8.93 4.49 5.97
CA GLU A 138 -8.78 3.20 5.26
C GLU A 138 -9.38 3.24 3.84
N ASN A 139 -10.51 3.92 3.66
CA ASN A 139 -11.11 4.15 2.35
C ASN A 139 -10.18 5.00 1.45
N ARG A 140 -9.59 6.07 2.00
CA ARG A 140 -8.61 6.90 1.28
C ARG A 140 -7.32 6.14 0.96
N ILE A 141 -6.83 5.29 1.87
CA ILE A 141 -5.70 4.40 1.61
C ILE A 141 -6.02 3.49 0.41
N THR A 142 -7.20 2.88 0.39
CA THR A 142 -7.63 2.01 -0.73
C THR A 142 -7.61 2.75 -2.06
N VAL A 143 -8.18 3.96 -2.10
CA VAL A 143 -8.19 4.80 -3.32
C VAL A 143 -6.77 5.22 -3.74
N ALA A 144 -5.93 5.64 -2.78
CA ALA A 144 -4.54 6.02 -3.04
C ALA A 144 -3.72 4.85 -3.58
N ARG A 145 -3.88 3.65 -3.00
CA ARG A 145 -3.25 2.41 -3.49
C ARG A 145 -3.70 2.09 -4.92
N ASN A 146 -4.99 2.18 -5.22
CA ASN A 146 -5.51 1.95 -6.58
C ASN A 146 -4.92 2.95 -7.59
N ARG A 147 -4.79 4.23 -7.22
CA ARG A 147 -4.14 5.23 -8.07
C ARG A 147 -2.67 4.88 -8.34
N TYR A 148 -1.93 4.47 -7.31
CA TYR A 148 -0.55 4.01 -7.46
C TYR A 148 -0.46 2.73 -8.33
N ILE A 149 -1.39 1.79 -8.16
CA ILE A 149 -1.46 0.57 -8.98
C ILE A 149 -1.56 0.93 -10.46
N GLN A 150 -2.42 1.89 -10.81
CA GLN A 150 -2.61 2.33 -12.18
C GLN A 150 -1.35 3.00 -12.76
N THR A 151 -0.71 3.91 -12.01
CA THR A 151 0.50 4.58 -12.51
C THR A 151 1.67 3.59 -12.70
N VAL A 152 1.82 2.62 -11.79
CA VAL A 152 2.79 1.54 -11.93
C VAL A 152 2.45 0.62 -13.08
N GLN A 153 1.17 0.32 -13.32
CA GLN A 153 0.74 -0.46 -14.48
C GLN A 153 1.16 0.23 -15.78
N ASP A 154 0.85 1.52 -15.93
CA ASP A 154 1.20 2.29 -17.13
C ASP A 154 2.72 2.34 -17.35
N TYR A 155 3.49 2.57 -16.27
CA TYR A 155 4.96 2.51 -16.30
C TYR A 155 5.47 1.13 -16.72
N ASN A 156 4.95 0.06 -16.13
CA ASN A 156 5.40 -1.31 -16.38
C ASN A 156 5.02 -1.80 -17.79
N VAL A 157 3.88 -1.38 -18.32
CA VAL A 157 3.50 -1.62 -19.72
C VAL A 157 4.50 -0.94 -20.64
N LEU A 158 4.84 0.33 -20.39
CA LEU A 158 5.85 1.04 -21.18
C LEU A 158 7.22 0.35 -21.11
N ALA A 159 7.66 -0.04 -19.92
CA ALA A 159 8.93 -0.75 -19.68
C ALA A 159 9.04 -2.08 -20.43
N ARG A 160 7.91 -2.75 -20.67
CA ARG A 160 7.86 -4.09 -21.27
C ARG A 160 7.50 -4.09 -22.76
N SER A 161 6.98 -2.99 -23.28
CA SER A 161 6.50 -2.91 -24.67
C SER A 161 7.63 -2.61 -25.65
N PHE A 162 7.67 -3.29 -26.79
CA PHE A 162 8.58 -2.96 -27.88
C PHE A 162 8.10 -1.68 -28.60
N PRO A 163 9.00 -0.73 -28.99
CA PRO A 163 10.46 -0.78 -28.86
C PRO A 163 11.00 -0.20 -27.52
N ASN A 164 10.14 0.35 -26.66
CA ASN A 164 10.52 1.06 -25.43
C ASN A 164 11.27 0.18 -24.41
N ASN A 165 11.07 -1.14 -24.43
CA ASN A 165 11.82 -2.09 -23.61
C ASN A 165 13.34 -2.05 -23.87
N LEU A 166 13.78 -1.72 -25.09
CA LEU A 166 15.20 -1.54 -25.42
C LEU A 166 15.77 -0.32 -24.71
N THR A 167 15.02 0.79 -24.72
CA THR A 167 15.38 1.99 -23.96
C THR A 167 15.38 1.73 -22.47
N ALA A 168 14.41 0.96 -21.97
CA ALA A 168 14.38 0.54 -20.57
C ALA A 168 15.63 -0.27 -20.18
N MET A 169 16.07 -1.21 -21.03
CA MET A 169 17.29 -1.99 -20.79
C MET A 169 18.56 -1.12 -20.81
N VAL A 170 18.70 -0.23 -21.81
CA VAL A 170 19.88 0.63 -21.96
C VAL A 170 19.97 1.67 -20.85
N MET A 171 18.83 2.25 -20.44
CA MET A 171 18.76 3.30 -19.42
C MET A 171 18.55 2.76 -17.99
N GLY A 172 18.36 1.45 -17.83
CA GLY A 172 18.17 0.81 -16.53
C GLY A 172 16.79 1.03 -15.89
N TYR A 173 15.75 1.34 -16.69
CA TYR A 173 14.38 1.47 -16.19
C TYR A 173 13.77 0.09 -15.89
N LYS A 174 13.79 -0.28 -14.62
CA LYS A 174 13.26 -1.56 -14.14
C LYS A 174 11.76 -1.47 -13.86
N PRO A 175 10.98 -2.54 -14.09
CA PRO A 175 9.60 -2.59 -13.64
C PRO A 175 9.49 -2.29 -12.15
N LYS A 176 8.51 -1.47 -11.78
CA LYS A 176 8.24 -1.10 -10.39
C LYS A 176 7.38 -2.18 -9.71
N PRO A 177 7.64 -2.48 -8.42
CA PRO A 177 6.77 -3.31 -7.61
C PRO A 177 5.38 -2.66 -7.51
N ASN A 178 4.36 -3.49 -7.33
CA ASN A 178 2.99 -3.03 -7.21
C ASN A 178 2.35 -3.62 -5.96
N PHE A 179 1.28 -2.99 -5.49
CA PHE A 179 0.46 -3.57 -4.44
C PHE A 179 -0.18 -4.87 -4.94
N SER A 180 -0.04 -5.94 -4.15
CA SER A 180 -0.65 -7.24 -4.41
C SER A 180 -1.42 -7.73 -3.19
N VAL A 181 -2.13 -8.84 -3.35
CA VAL A 181 -2.73 -9.54 -2.21
C VAL A 181 -1.60 -10.15 -1.40
N GLN A 182 -1.53 -9.78 -0.12
CA GLN A 182 -0.45 -10.20 0.78
C GLN A 182 -0.37 -11.73 0.92
N ASN A 183 -1.49 -12.43 0.73
CA ASN A 183 -1.59 -13.87 0.82
C ASN A 183 -2.50 -14.45 -0.27
N GLU A 184 -2.00 -14.52 -1.51
CA GLU A 184 -2.69 -15.17 -2.64
C GLU A 184 -3.08 -16.63 -2.33
N ALA A 185 -2.32 -17.31 -1.48
CA ALA A 185 -2.61 -18.69 -1.08
C ALA A 185 -3.80 -18.80 -0.13
N GLU A 186 -4.09 -17.80 0.69
CA GLU A 186 -5.28 -17.79 1.56
C GLU A 186 -6.56 -17.48 0.80
N ILE A 187 -6.54 -16.54 -0.15
CA ILE A 187 -7.72 -16.24 -0.98
C ILE A 187 -8.06 -17.38 -1.97
N SER A 188 -7.09 -18.25 -2.26
CA SER A 188 -7.32 -19.44 -3.10
C SER A 188 -7.96 -20.60 -2.32
N LYS A 189 -8.05 -20.51 -0.98
CA LYS A 189 -8.72 -21.52 -0.15
C LYS A 189 -10.21 -21.16 -0.02
N PRO A 190 -11.13 -22.05 -0.41
CA PRO A 190 -12.56 -21.80 -0.22
C PRO A 190 -12.86 -21.65 1.28
N PRO A 191 -13.74 -20.70 1.68
CA PRO A 191 -14.12 -20.52 3.07
C PRO A 191 -14.77 -21.81 3.58
N THR A 192 -14.21 -22.37 4.66
CA THR A 192 -14.76 -23.54 5.33
C THR A 192 -15.81 -23.04 6.31
N VAL A 193 -17.08 -23.20 5.96
CA VAL A 193 -18.20 -22.89 6.86
C VAL A 193 -18.60 -24.19 7.55
N ASP A 194 -18.26 -24.30 8.84
CA ASP A 194 -18.67 -25.42 9.68
C ASP A 194 -19.84 -24.96 10.58
N PHE A 195 -21.00 -25.60 10.40
CA PHE A 195 -22.22 -25.36 11.17
C PHE A 195 -22.39 -26.35 12.32
N SER A 196 -21.41 -27.23 12.59
CA SER A 196 -21.51 -28.17 13.70
C SER A 196 -21.41 -27.41 15.03
N ALA A 197 -22.49 -27.48 15.82
CA ALA A 197 -22.54 -26.91 17.16
C ALA A 197 -21.41 -27.52 18.02
N PRO A 198 -20.78 -26.74 18.93
CA PRO A 198 -19.82 -27.32 19.86
C PRO A 198 -20.50 -28.45 20.61
N ALA A 199 -19.94 -29.66 20.48
CA ALA A 199 -20.47 -30.84 21.13
C ALA A 199 -20.65 -30.53 22.62
N ALA A 200 -21.89 -30.62 23.10
CA ALA A 200 -22.21 -30.48 24.51
C ALA A 200 -21.29 -31.42 25.29
N SER A 201 -20.46 -30.86 26.17
CA SER A 201 -19.68 -31.63 27.14
C SER A 201 -20.67 -32.46 27.94
N LYS A 202 -20.69 -33.77 27.68
CA LYS A 202 -21.47 -34.74 28.47
C LYS A 202 -20.99 -34.72 29.93
N PRO A 203 -21.92 -34.98 30.88
CA PRO A 203 -21.79 -34.65 32.30
C PRO A 203 -20.63 -35.37 33.01
#